data_AF-A0A383A486-F1
#
_entry.id   AF-A0A383A486-F1
#
_cell.length_a   1.000
_cell.length_b   1.000
_cell.length_c   1.000
_cell.angle_alpha   90.00
_cell.angle_beta   90.00
_cell.angle_gamma   90.00
#
_symmetry.space_group_name_H-M   'P 1'
#
loop_
_entity.id
_entity.type
_entity.pdbx_description
1 polymer ?
#
loop_
_entity_poly.entity_id
_entity_poly.type
_entity_poly.pdbx_seq_one_letter_code
_entity_poly.pdbx_strand_id
1 'polypeptide(L)'
;VFSVAFIGKMNKELAKVIGIRYDDNVLQLRKKQSLRAAEILGIKESRYLDFEDETLEENLLSCTITIERLIKEIKPQIIFTHHRGDANQDHRGVFKACIVACRHYRDSSFSSIYCYETLSTTEQTPNYLEFAFLPNYYINIESVLEMKIEAMK
;
A
#
# COMPACT_ATOMS: atom_id res chain seq x y z
N VAL A 1 -8.67 -12.69 -5.57
CA VAL A 1 -7.70 -11.72 -5.03
C VAL A 1 -8.22 -10.34 -5.36
N PHE A 2 -8.64 -9.58 -4.34
CA PHE A 2 -8.96 -8.16 -4.46
C PHE A 2 -7.70 -7.41 -4.05
N SER A 3 -7.28 -6.41 -4.81
CA SER A 3 -6.14 -5.57 -4.44
C SER A 3 -6.65 -4.15 -4.26
N VAL A 4 -6.47 -3.58 -3.08
CA VAL A 4 -6.76 -2.15 -2.85
C VAL A 4 -5.45 -1.41 -3.04
N ALA A 5 -5.45 -0.43 -3.94
CA ALA A 5 -4.29 0.40 -4.23
C ALA A 5 -4.58 1.82 -3.75
N PHE A 6 -3.82 2.31 -2.77
CA PHE A 6 -3.93 3.71 -2.34
C PHE A 6 -3.30 4.59 -3.41
N ILE A 7 -4.10 5.13 -4.33
CA ILE A 7 -3.66 6.28 -5.14
C ILE A 7 -4.15 7.51 -4.40
N GLY A 8 -3.19 8.25 -3.86
CA GLY A 8 -3.44 9.53 -3.27
C GLY A 8 -3.78 10.59 -4.33
N LYS A 9 -4.53 11.60 -3.90
CA LYS A 9 -4.68 12.87 -4.59
C LYS A 9 -3.43 13.71 -4.35
N MET A 10 -3.09 14.54 -5.33
CA MET A 10 -1.98 15.49 -5.25
C MET A 10 -2.08 16.33 -3.99
N ASN A 11 -0.99 16.34 -3.22
CA ASN A 11 -0.79 17.33 -2.19
C ASN A 11 -0.41 18.67 -2.83
N LYS A 12 -1.31 19.66 -2.73
CA LYS A 12 -1.16 20.95 -3.43
C LYS A 12 -0.05 21.81 -2.85
N GLU A 13 0.29 21.63 -1.58
CA GLU A 13 1.40 22.34 -0.95
C GLU A 13 2.73 21.74 -1.40
N LEU A 14 2.80 20.41 -1.45
CA LEU A 14 3.93 19.68 -1.98
C LEU A 14 4.17 19.98 -3.46
N ALA A 15 3.10 20.04 -4.27
CA ALA A 15 3.19 20.39 -5.68
C ALA A 15 3.85 21.75 -5.94
N LYS A 16 3.63 22.73 -5.04
CA LYS A 16 4.27 24.06 -5.12
C LYS A 16 5.78 24.00 -4.85
N VAL A 17 6.24 23.05 -4.03
CA VAL A 17 7.65 22.92 -3.62
C VAL A 17 8.44 22.06 -4.60
N ILE A 18 7.87 20.95 -5.07
CA ILE A 18 8.57 19.95 -5.90
C ILE A 18 8.20 20.01 -7.40
N GLY A 19 7.25 20.87 -7.77
CA GLY A 19 7.14 21.56 -9.07
C GLY A 19 6.84 20.78 -10.36
N ILE A 20 7.07 19.47 -10.47
CA ILE A 20 6.81 18.68 -11.71
C ILE A 20 6.29 17.26 -11.41
N ARG A 21 6.60 16.71 -10.23
CA ARG A 21 6.18 15.35 -9.82
C ARG A 21 4.69 15.20 -9.48
N TYR A 22 3.99 16.34 -9.36
CA TYR A 22 2.60 16.45 -8.93
C TYR A 22 1.86 17.37 -9.91
N ASP A 23 1.75 16.94 -11.16
CA ASP A 23 0.79 17.52 -12.12
C ASP A 23 -0.39 16.56 -12.24
N ASP A 24 -1.59 17.07 -12.49
CA ASP A 24 -2.79 16.26 -12.68
C ASP A 24 -2.59 15.25 -13.83
N ASN A 25 -1.86 15.63 -14.88
CA ASN A 25 -1.51 14.71 -15.97
C ASN A 25 -0.62 13.55 -15.49
N VAL A 26 0.32 13.84 -14.57
CA VAL A 26 1.21 12.81 -13.98
C VAL A 26 0.41 11.85 -13.11
N LEU A 27 -0.56 12.35 -12.33
CA LEU A 27 -1.43 11.49 -11.53
C LEU A 27 -2.32 10.59 -12.39
N GLN A 28 -2.91 11.14 -13.46
CA GLN A 28 -3.70 10.33 -14.39
C GLN A 28 -2.83 9.28 -15.09
N LEU A 29 -1.60 9.64 -15.45
CA LEU A 29 -0.63 8.69 -16.02
C LEU A 29 -0.29 7.57 -15.02
N ARG A 30 0.02 7.89 -13.77
CA ARG A 30 0.30 6.90 -12.71
C ARG A 30 -0.89 5.98 -12.47
N LYS A 31 -2.11 6.53 -12.45
CA LYS A 31 -3.33 5.73 -12.33
C LYS A 31 -3.50 4.76 -13.50
N LYS A 32 -3.22 5.21 -14.73
CA LYS A 32 -3.26 4.35 -15.93
C LYS A 32 -2.20 3.24 -15.87
N GLN A 33 -0.99 3.56 -15.43
CA GLN A 33 0.10 2.58 -15.25
C GLN A 33 -0.27 1.55 -14.18
N SER A 34 -0.79 2.00 -13.03
CA SER A 34 -1.28 1.12 -11.96
C SER A 34 -2.38 0.17 -12.44
N LEU A 35 -3.34 0.66 -13.23
CA LEU A 35 -4.41 -0.17 -13.79
C LEU A 35 -3.87 -1.21 -14.78
N ARG A 36 -2.91 -0.85 -15.62
CA ARG A 36 -2.25 -1.78 -16.55
C ARG A 36 -1.48 -2.87 -15.79
N ALA A 37 -0.72 -2.51 -14.77
CA ALA A 37 -0.03 -3.47 -13.92
C ALA A 37 -1.02 -4.42 -13.24
N ALA A 38 -2.15 -3.89 -12.75
CA ALA A 38 -3.21 -4.68 -12.15
C ALA A 38 -3.81 -5.70 -13.12
N GLU A 39 -4.06 -5.30 -14.37
CA GLU A 39 -4.55 -6.18 -15.44
C GLU A 39 -3.56 -7.32 -15.72
N ILE A 40 -2.27 -7.02 -15.89
CA ILE A 40 -1.21 -8.01 -16.14
C ILE A 40 -1.14 -9.03 -15.00
N LEU A 41 -1.25 -8.57 -13.74
CA LEU A 41 -1.21 -9.42 -12.54
C LEU A 41 -2.52 -10.18 -12.28
N GLY A 42 -3.56 -10.01 -13.11
CA GLY A 42 -4.85 -10.67 -12.94
C GLY A 42 -5.64 -10.17 -11.73
N ILE A 43 -5.42 -8.93 -11.29
CA ILE A 43 -6.17 -8.29 -10.21
C ILE A 43 -7.60 -8.02 -10.69
N LYS A 44 -8.59 -8.55 -9.97
CA LYS A 44 -10.01 -8.47 -10.37
C LYS A 44 -10.64 -7.11 -10.13
N GLU A 45 -10.18 -6.41 -9.11
CA GLU A 45 -10.72 -5.11 -8.71
C GLU A 45 -9.62 -4.30 -8.04
N SER A 46 -9.54 -3.01 -8.40
CA SER A 46 -8.68 -2.01 -7.78
C SER A 46 -9.52 -0.84 -7.29
N ARG A 47 -9.30 -0.42 -6.04
CA ARG A 47 -9.98 0.73 -5.43
C ARG A 47 -8.98 1.80 -5.08
N TYR A 48 -9.31 3.03 -5.45
CA TYR A 48 -8.52 4.23 -5.16
C TYR A 48 -9.31 5.12 -4.19
N LEU A 49 -8.65 5.63 -3.15
CA LEU A 49 -9.31 6.19 -1.97
C LEU A 49 -9.11 7.70 -1.79
N ASP A 50 -8.51 8.38 -2.79
CA ASP A 50 -8.38 9.84 -2.91
C ASP A 50 -7.85 10.57 -1.65
N PHE A 51 -7.03 9.89 -0.84
CA PHE A 51 -6.33 10.51 0.30
C PHE A 51 -5.23 11.46 -0.19
N GLU A 52 -4.90 12.49 0.57
CA GLU A 52 -3.80 13.39 0.18
C GLU A 52 -2.43 12.71 0.40
N ASP A 53 -1.58 12.73 -0.63
CA ASP A 53 -0.24 12.14 -0.59
C ASP A 53 0.65 12.81 0.46
N GLU A 54 1.54 12.05 1.09
CA GLU A 54 2.42 12.44 2.19
C GLU A 54 1.70 12.84 3.50
N THR A 55 0.41 12.50 3.67
CA THR A 55 -0.39 12.89 4.86
C THR A 55 -1.02 11.71 5.62
N LEU A 56 -0.79 10.46 5.21
CA LEU A 56 -1.53 9.31 5.76
C LEU A 56 -1.17 9.03 7.23
N GLU A 57 0.07 9.30 7.62
CA GLU A 57 0.52 9.18 9.02
C GLU A 57 -0.12 10.23 9.93
N GLU A 58 -0.49 11.39 9.40
CA GLU A 58 -1.22 12.42 10.14
C GLU A 58 -2.73 12.10 10.19
N ASN A 59 -3.25 11.47 9.14
CA ASN A 59 -4.68 11.15 8.96
C ASN A 59 -5.04 9.70 9.37
N LEU A 60 -4.43 9.17 10.44
CA LEU A 60 -4.58 7.76 10.85
C LEU A 60 -6.02 7.33 11.11
N LEU A 61 -6.85 8.18 11.71
CA LEU A 61 -8.24 7.84 12.02
C LEU A 61 -9.06 7.61 10.73
N SER A 62 -8.92 8.51 9.76
CA SER A 62 -9.60 8.43 8.46
C SER A 62 -9.14 7.20 7.68
N CYS A 63 -7.84 6.91 7.69
CA CYS A 63 -7.27 5.69 7.11
C CYS A 63 -7.87 4.44 7.79
N THR A 64 -7.90 4.42 9.13
CA THR A 64 -8.40 3.28 9.92
C THR A 64 -9.87 3.00 9.62
N ILE A 65 -10.74 4.03 9.67
CA ILE A 65 -12.18 3.88 9.38
C ILE A 65 -12.39 3.35 7.95
N THR A 66 -11.60 3.85 7.00
CA THR A 66 -11.69 3.41 5.60
C THR A 66 -11.30 1.96 5.44
N ILE A 67 -10.20 1.52 6.07
CA ILE A 67 -9.76 0.12 6.04
C ILE A 67 -10.79 -0.78 6.76
N GLU A 68 -11.33 -0.37 7.91
CA GLU A 68 -12.38 -1.12 8.62
C GLU A 68 -13.62 -1.33 7.74
N ARG A 69 -14.03 -0.31 6.97
CA ARG A 69 -15.14 -0.43 6.00
C ARG A 69 -14.81 -1.43 4.90
N LEU A 70 -13.61 -1.35 4.32
CA LEU A 70 -13.16 -2.26 3.26
C LEU A 70 -13.08 -3.70 3.75
N ILE A 71 -12.60 -3.94 4.98
CA ILE A 71 -12.56 -5.28 5.57
C ILE A 71 -13.98 -5.87 5.69
N LYS A 72 -14.96 -5.07 6.16
CA LYS A 72 -16.37 -5.52 6.27
C LYS A 72 -16.99 -5.86 4.92
N GLU A 73 -16.64 -5.10 3.89
CA GLU A 73 -17.19 -5.24 2.55
C GLU A 73 -16.54 -6.41 1.79
N ILE A 74 -15.21 -6.44 1.73
CA ILE A 74 -14.43 -7.41 0.95
C ILE A 74 -14.37 -8.76 1.66
N LYS A 75 -14.39 -8.77 2.99
CA LYS A 75 -14.18 -9.95 3.84
C LYS A 75 -12.91 -10.73 3.43
N PRO A 76 -11.74 -10.07 3.38
CA PRO A 76 -10.52 -10.69 2.87
C PRO A 76 -10.08 -11.85 3.75
N GLN A 77 -9.46 -12.88 3.17
CA GLN A 77 -8.81 -13.96 3.93
C GLN A 77 -7.39 -13.60 4.35
N ILE A 78 -6.71 -12.79 3.52
CA ILE A 78 -5.32 -12.37 3.70
C ILE A 78 -5.24 -10.87 3.42
N ILE A 79 -4.49 -10.15 4.25
CA ILE A 79 -4.17 -8.74 4.04
C ILE A 79 -2.65 -8.60 3.88
N PHE A 80 -2.23 -7.92 2.82
CA PHE A 80 -0.84 -7.48 2.64
C PHE A 80 -0.76 -5.98 2.92
N THR A 81 0.23 -5.55 3.71
CA THR A 81 0.46 -4.13 4.05
C THR A 81 1.95 -3.83 4.13
N HIS A 82 2.31 -2.55 4.28
CA HIS A 82 3.71 -2.12 4.35
C HIS A 82 4.39 -2.52 5.65
N HIS A 83 5.72 -2.51 5.67
CA HIS A 83 6.51 -2.69 6.88
C HIS A 83 6.46 -1.46 7.80
N ARG A 84 6.40 -1.68 9.12
CA ARG A 84 6.35 -0.63 10.15
C ARG A 84 7.53 0.34 10.14
N GLY A 85 8.70 -0.12 9.70
CA GLY A 85 9.96 0.60 9.74
C GLY A 85 10.30 1.31 8.43
N ASP A 86 9.38 1.36 7.47
CA ASP A 86 9.61 1.95 6.15
C ASP A 86 9.99 3.45 6.24
N ALA A 87 10.89 3.89 5.35
CA ALA A 87 11.34 5.28 5.30
C ALA A 87 10.21 6.26 4.94
N ASN A 88 9.24 5.82 4.14
CA ASN A 88 8.08 6.63 3.75
C ASN A 88 7.03 6.70 4.88
N GLN A 89 6.68 7.92 5.33
CA GLN A 89 5.66 8.09 6.37
C GLN A 89 4.30 7.54 6.00
N ASP A 90 3.89 7.61 4.73
CA ASP A 90 2.59 7.11 4.30
C ASP A 90 2.52 5.58 4.41
N HIS A 91 3.61 4.89 4.09
CA HIS A 91 3.71 3.44 4.31
C HIS A 91 3.53 3.10 5.79
N ARG A 92 4.19 3.85 6.70
CA ARG A 92 4.01 3.68 8.15
C ARG A 92 2.59 4.01 8.61
N GLY A 93 1.98 5.05 8.04
CA GLY A 93 0.59 5.43 8.27
C GLY A 93 -0.38 4.32 7.91
N VAL A 94 -0.25 3.75 6.72
CA VAL A 94 -1.06 2.62 6.24
C VAL A 94 -0.84 1.39 7.11
N PHE A 95 0.40 1.06 7.49
CA PHE A 95 0.68 -0.03 8.42
C PHE A 95 -0.07 0.16 9.74
N LYS A 96 0.11 1.32 10.40
CA LYS A 96 -0.54 1.64 11.69
C LYS A 96 -2.06 1.52 11.59
N ALA A 97 -2.65 2.14 10.58
CA ALA A 97 -4.10 2.10 10.34
C ALA A 97 -4.60 0.67 10.09
N CYS A 98 -3.85 -0.13 9.32
CA CYS A 98 -4.20 -1.52 9.02
C CYS A 98 -4.19 -2.40 10.28
N ILE A 99 -3.15 -2.30 11.12
CA ILE A 99 -3.07 -3.08 12.36
C ILE A 99 -4.19 -2.70 13.33
N VAL A 100 -4.48 -1.39 13.46
CA VAL A 100 -5.60 -0.93 14.30
C VAL A 100 -6.93 -1.43 13.75
N ALA A 101 -7.18 -1.30 12.44
CA ALA A 101 -8.41 -1.75 11.83
C ALA A 101 -8.64 -3.26 12.04
N CYS A 102 -7.58 -4.07 11.97
CA CYS A 102 -7.69 -5.53 12.12
C CYS A 102 -7.84 -6.03 13.57
N ARG A 103 -7.69 -5.17 14.59
CA ARG A 103 -7.57 -5.58 16.01
C ARG A 103 -8.78 -6.35 16.56
N HIS A 104 -9.98 -5.99 16.12
CA HIS A 104 -11.25 -6.49 16.67
C HIS A 104 -11.84 -7.67 15.92
N TYR A 105 -11.22 -8.07 14.82
CA TYR A 105 -11.82 -9.00 13.89
C TYR A 105 -11.54 -10.47 14.22
N ARG A 106 -11.17 -10.79 15.46
CA ARG A 106 -10.87 -12.16 15.93
C ARG A 106 -12.01 -13.17 15.66
N ASP A 107 -13.25 -12.69 15.50
CA ASP A 107 -14.44 -13.49 15.18
C ASP A 107 -14.86 -13.44 13.69
N SER A 108 -14.03 -12.88 12.80
CA SER A 108 -14.35 -12.71 11.37
C SER A 108 -13.40 -13.46 10.45
N SER A 109 -13.82 -13.65 9.19
CA SER A 109 -13.23 -14.54 8.17
C SER A 109 -11.83 -14.19 7.63
N PHE A 110 -11.10 -13.25 8.23
CA PHE A 110 -9.73 -12.92 7.82
C PHE A 110 -8.72 -13.66 8.69
N SER A 111 -7.75 -14.33 8.05
CA SER A 111 -6.92 -15.33 8.72
C SER A 111 -5.47 -14.90 8.89
N SER A 112 -4.96 -13.93 8.13
CA SER A 112 -3.55 -13.53 8.20
C SER A 112 -3.31 -12.11 7.71
N ILE A 113 -2.35 -11.44 8.34
CA ILE A 113 -1.79 -10.16 7.88
C ILE A 113 -0.30 -10.39 7.61
N TYR A 114 0.16 -10.01 6.42
CA TYR A 114 1.57 -10.04 6.04
C TYR A 114 2.07 -8.62 5.77
N CYS A 115 3.29 -8.35 6.22
CA CYS A 115 4.02 -7.14 5.83
C CYS A 115 4.98 -7.49 4.69
N TYR A 116 5.07 -6.64 3.68
CA TYR A 116 6.02 -6.78 2.59
C TYR A 116 7.09 -5.69 2.62
N GLU A 117 8.26 -6.01 2.08
CA GLU A 117 9.28 -5.01 1.75
C GLU A 117 8.85 -4.22 0.51
N THR A 118 9.11 -2.91 0.54
CA THR A 118 8.98 -2.06 -0.63
C THR A 118 10.38 -1.68 -1.06
N LEU A 119 10.78 -2.16 -2.24
CA LEU A 119 12.04 -1.75 -2.86
C LEU A 119 12.03 -0.23 -3.06
N SER A 120 13.17 0.42 -2.91
CA SER A 120 13.38 1.88 -2.92
C SER A 120 12.91 2.64 -1.68
N THR A 121 12.47 1.96 -0.62
CA THR A 121 12.10 2.61 0.65
C THR A 121 12.55 1.82 1.88
N THR A 122 12.36 0.50 1.89
CA THR A 122 12.69 -0.33 3.05
C THR A 122 14.20 -0.39 3.29
N GLU A 123 15.01 -0.46 2.23
CA GLU A 123 16.47 -0.50 2.29
C GLU A 123 17.12 0.87 2.52
N GLN A 124 16.38 1.96 2.37
CA GLN A 124 16.86 3.33 2.61
C GLN A 124 16.80 3.72 4.09
N THR A 125 16.28 2.84 4.94
CA THR A 125 16.14 3.09 6.37
C THR A 125 17.49 3.07 7.07
N PRO A 126 17.68 3.86 8.15
CA PRO A 126 18.88 3.78 8.96
C PRO A 126 19.08 2.36 9.51
N ASN A 127 20.34 1.96 9.69
CA ASN A 127 20.69 0.63 10.20
C ASN A 127 20.48 0.52 11.72
N TYR A 128 19.23 0.69 12.16
CA TYR A 128 18.76 0.41 13.51
C TYR A 128 17.73 -0.71 13.47
N LEU A 129 17.75 -1.56 14.51
CA LEU A 129 16.87 -2.73 14.60
C LEU A 129 15.38 -2.39 14.51
N GLU A 130 14.98 -1.19 14.92
CA GLU A 130 13.59 -0.73 14.86
C GLU A 130 13.07 -0.53 13.42
N PHE A 131 13.97 -0.27 12.46
CA PHE A 131 13.64 -0.07 11.05
C PHE A 131 13.94 -1.30 10.18
N ALA A 132 14.65 -2.30 10.71
CA ALA A 132 15.00 -3.51 9.97
C ALA A 132 13.75 -4.31 9.56
N PHE A 133 13.64 -4.63 8.28
CA PHE A 133 12.68 -5.62 7.79
C PHE A 133 13.23 -7.03 8.03
N LEU A 134 12.50 -7.82 8.82
CA LEU A 134 12.90 -9.17 9.23
C LEU A 134 11.90 -10.19 8.67
N PRO A 135 12.04 -10.63 7.40
CA PRO A 135 11.11 -11.55 6.77
C PRO A 135 11.13 -12.92 7.46
N ASN A 136 9.94 -13.40 7.81
CA ASN A 136 9.72 -14.70 8.44
C ASN A 136 8.81 -15.64 7.63
N TYR A 137 8.36 -15.18 6.46
CA TYR A 137 7.49 -15.93 5.54
C TYR A 137 7.88 -15.62 4.11
N TYR A 138 8.00 -16.66 3.28
CA TYR A 138 8.48 -16.55 1.90
C TYR A 138 7.50 -17.25 0.95
N ILE A 139 7.17 -16.58 -0.15
CA ILE A 139 6.33 -17.13 -1.22
C ILE A 139 7.23 -17.31 -2.44
N ASN A 140 7.35 -18.55 -2.94
CA ASN A 140 8.03 -18.77 -4.21
C ASN A 140 7.17 -18.21 -5.35
N ILE A 141 7.72 -17.24 -6.08
CA ILE A 141 7.07 -16.59 -7.23
C ILE A 141 7.67 -17.01 -8.57
N GLU A 142 8.54 -18.03 -8.62
CA GLU A 142 9.25 -18.44 -9.84
C GLU A 142 8.30 -18.68 -11.03
N SER A 143 7.16 -19.34 -10.81
CA SER A 143 6.17 -19.61 -11.85
C SER A 143 5.44 -18.37 -12.38
N VAL A 144 5.52 -17.24 -11.67
CA VAL A 144 4.84 -15.97 -12.01
C VAL A 144 5.82 -14.78 -12.11
N LEU A 145 7.13 -15.04 -12.10
CA LEU A 145 8.15 -13.99 -12.06
C LEU A 145 8.10 -13.10 -13.30
N GLU A 146 7.98 -13.70 -14.49
CA GLU A 146 7.89 -12.97 -15.76
C GLU A 146 6.67 -12.04 -15.80
N MET A 147 5.54 -12.48 -15.24
CA MET A 147 4.33 -11.65 -15.13
C MET A 147 4.57 -10.43 -14.22
N LYS A 148 5.29 -10.61 -13.10
CA LYS A 148 5.67 -9.51 -12.21
C LYS A 148 6.59 -8.51 -12.91
N ILE A 149 7.58 -8.99 -13.67
CA ILE A 149 8.50 -8.15 -14.42
C ILE A 149 7.76 -7.36 -15.50
N GLU A 150 6.85 -8.00 -16.23
CA GLU A 150 6.03 -7.32 -17.24
C GLU A 150 5.14 -6.24 -16.64
N ALA A 151 4.59 -6.46 -15.45
CA ALA A 151 3.80 -5.46 -14.73
C ALA A 151 4.62 -4.24 -14.25
N MET A 152 5.95 -4.32 -14.21
CA MET A 152 6.85 -3.24 -13.78
C MET A 152 7.37 -2.37 -14.93
N LYS A 153 7.10 -2.72 -16.19
CA LYS A 153 7.49 -1.95 -17.38
C LYS A 153 6.48 -0.85 -17.70
#